data_AF-V6HZQ0-F1
#
_entry.id   AF-V6HZQ0-F1
#
_cell.length_a   1.000
_cell.length_b   1.000
_cell.length_c   1.000
_cell.angle_alpha   90.00
_cell.angle_beta   90.00
_cell.angle_gamma   90.00
#
_symmetry.space_group_name_H-M   'P 1'
#
loop_
_entity.id
_entity.type
_entity.pdbx_description
1 polymer ?
#
loop_
_entity_poly.entity_id
_entity_poly.type
_entity_poly.pdbx_seq_one_letter_code
_entity_poly.pdbx_strand_id
1 'polypeptide(L)'
;MQKLNLIYLLLGLCFVSVNCLHLVKPNYKIERFEATTRPKAEIGPESLGGPALRETLKKNFSKFIDLTEYSEVDKDRLRIVIQEYSPRDEENSYGKIGYFNLCILIPCWNSYKSGVKVEYEINGKTERVERYTENKTLWVWLPFVFYNIFTFSSEKEDYDKTDYLNLLNNIAPNIAKSTLEIENKNKSRIAEQAEHLLQKQKEVSEWEKVNKNSVRDLVHYLQNANEGELKEQAKEFRNNLFDKKVQTYLVNHYPFVKPYLKNMVLYPDGSSAGSYQFFEIFTRLVLEKDSETGFKQDVKLFQKEGKIIWEIEYQGETHLLYFVPYKNNITLEKISRDGITLVLHYRVNGPDDGIFRAALLYDRFSSYPLWKNLDIDFLDSFK
;
A
#
# COMPACT_ATOMS: atom_id res chain seq x y z
N MET A 1 -13.03 52.62 -65.62
CA MET A 1 -12.56 51.23 -65.52
C MET A 1 -11.20 51.04 -64.81
N GLN A 2 -10.40 52.07 -64.52
CA GLN A 2 -9.09 51.88 -63.85
C GLN A 2 -9.15 51.60 -62.33
N LYS A 3 -10.16 52.10 -61.61
CA LYS A 3 -10.30 51.85 -60.15
C LYS A 3 -10.67 50.41 -59.78
N LEU A 4 -11.37 49.70 -60.68
CA LEU A 4 -11.76 48.31 -60.45
C LEU A 4 -10.54 47.37 -60.56
N ASN A 5 -9.64 47.64 -61.52
CA ASN A 5 -8.44 46.82 -61.73
C ASN A 5 -7.43 46.91 -60.57
N LEU A 6 -7.30 48.07 -59.92
CA LEU A 6 -6.41 48.19 -58.75
C LEU A 6 -6.94 47.39 -57.55
N ILE A 7 -8.25 47.37 -57.35
CA ILE A 7 -8.91 46.61 -56.28
C ILE A 7 -8.81 45.11 -56.55
N TYR A 8 -9.00 44.65 -57.79
CA TYR A 8 -8.80 43.24 -58.15
C TYR A 8 -7.32 42.81 -58.12
N LEU A 9 -6.38 43.71 -58.41
CA LEU A 9 -4.95 43.44 -58.28
C LEU A 9 -4.53 43.38 -56.81
N LEU A 10 -5.04 44.27 -55.96
CA LEU A 10 -4.82 44.26 -54.50
C LEU A 10 -5.47 43.03 -53.83
N LEU A 11 -6.71 42.69 -54.21
CA LEU A 11 -7.37 41.45 -53.76
C LEU A 11 -6.63 40.20 -54.26
N GLY A 12 -6.16 40.20 -55.51
CA GLY A 12 -5.37 39.11 -56.08
C GLY A 12 -4.02 38.91 -55.39
N LEU A 13 -3.32 40.01 -55.05
CA LEU A 13 -2.08 39.98 -54.25
C LEU A 13 -2.34 39.54 -52.80
N CYS A 14 -3.47 39.91 -52.21
CA CYS A 14 -3.91 39.41 -50.90
C CYS A 14 -4.15 37.89 -50.93
N PHE A 15 -4.79 37.35 -51.96
CA PHE A 15 -5.07 35.90 -52.06
C PHE A 15 -3.81 35.04 -52.28
N VAL A 16 -2.77 35.57 -52.97
CA VAL A 16 -1.49 34.87 -53.16
C VAL A 16 -0.63 34.89 -51.89
N SER A 17 -0.84 35.86 -50.98
CA SER A 17 -0.06 36.03 -49.75
C SER A 17 -0.68 35.41 -48.49
N VAL A 18 -1.92 34.91 -48.53
CA VAL A 18 -2.58 34.28 -47.37
C VAL A 18 -1.80 33.06 -46.84
N ASN A 19 -1.11 32.33 -47.73
CA ASN A 19 -0.27 31.18 -47.34
C ASN A 19 1.11 31.56 -46.77
N CYS A 20 1.44 32.87 -46.65
CA CYS A 20 2.71 33.35 -46.10
C CYS A 20 2.58 34.03 -44.72
N LEU A 21 1.37 34.11 -44.14
CA LEU A 21 1.10 34.90 -42.94
C LEU A 21 1.46 34.21 -41.60
N HIS A 22 1.67 32.90 -41.61
CA HIS A 22 2.01 32.13 -40.41
C HIS A 22 3.14 31.13 -40.71
N LEU A 23 4.25 31.23 -39.98
CA LEU A 23 5.36 30.28 -40.07
C LEU A 23 5.53 29.57 -38.72
N VAL A 24 5.29 28.26 -38.70
CA VAL A 24 5.61 27.38 -37.57
C VAL A 24 6.91 26.66 -37.87
N LYS A 25 7.91 26.84 -37.02
CA LYS A 25 9.19 26.12 -37.11
C LYS A 25 9.37 25.24 -35.86
N PRO A 26 9.19 23.92 -35.97
CA PRO A 26 9.43 23.02 -34.85
C PRO A 26 10.92 22.95 -34.52
N ASN A 27 11.25 22.97 -33.23
CA ASN A 27 12.61 22.73 -32.73
C ASN A 27 12.83 21.24 -32.36
N TYR A 28 11.99 20.35 -32.88
CA TYR A 28 12.05 18.91 -32.69
C TYR A 28 11.94 18.20 -34.04
N LYS A 29 12.43 16.96 -34.12
CA LYS A 29 12.24 16.10 -35.29
C LYS A 29 11.03 15.20 -35.04
N ILE A 30 10.10 15.16 -36.00
CA ILE A 30 8.99 14.20 -35.97
C ILE A 30 9.58 12.84 -36.28
N GLU A 31 9.46 11.92 -35.34
CA GLU A 31 9.91 10.55 -35.50
C GLU A 31 8.82 9.69 -36.13
N ARG A 32 9.23 8.58 -36.76
CA ARG A 32 8.29 7.54 -37.21
C ARG A 32 8.18 6.48 -36.12
N PHE A 33 6.96 6.10 -35.78
CA PHE A 33 6.71 5.01 -34.85
C PHE A 33 6.45 3.72 -35.65
N GLU A 34 7.49 2.89 -35.76
CA GLU A 34 7.46 1.60 -36.45
C GLU A 34 7.74 0.50 -35.42
N ALA A 35 6.72 0.12 -34.64
CA ALA A 35 6.80 -0.98 -33.68
C ALA A 35 5.69 -2.00 -33.95
N THR A 36 6.01 -3.28 -33.81
CA THR A 36 5.05 -4.40 -33.95
C THR A 36 4.07 -4.48 -32.79
N THR A 37 4.42 -3.89 -31.64
CA THR A 37 3.57 -3.81 -30.45
C THR A 37 3.48 -2.38 -29.97
N ARG A 38 2.26 -1.94 -29.63
CA ARG A 38 2.01 -0.61 -29.05
C ARG A 38 2.33 -0.66 -27.55
N PRO A 39 3.03 0.33 -27.01
CA PRO A 39 3.29 0.37 -25.58
C PRO A 39 2.03 0.66 -24.80
N LYS A 40 1.99 0.20 -23.54
CA LYS A 40 0.85 0.43 -22.65
C LYS A 40 1.12 1.61 -21.72
N ALA A 41 0.20 2.56 -21.70
CA ALA A 41 0.31 3.71 -20.81
C ALA A 41 -1.06 4.28 -20.41
N GLU A 42 -1.03 5.18 -19.45
CA GLU A 42 -2.18 5.94 -18.96
C GLU A 42 -1.93 7.44 -19.14
N ILE A 43 -2.96 8.20 -19.54
CA ILE A 43 -2.87 9.67 -19.56
C ILE A 43 -3.26 10.19 -18.19
N GLY A 44 -2.30 10.79 -17.47
CA GLY A 44 -2.48 11.25 -16.10
C GLY A 44 -3.57 12.33 -15.98
N PRO A 45 -4.29 12.40 -14.84
CA PRO A 45 -5.38 13.37 -14.62
C PRO A 45 -4.90 14.82 -14.62
N GLU A 46 -3.61 15.05 -14.33
CA GLU A 46 -2.97 16.37 -14.33
C GLU A 46 -2.62 16.88 -15.74
N SER A 47 -2.91 16.10 -16.78
CA SER A 47 -2.71 16.54 -18.17
C SER A 47 -3.68 17.68 -18.52
N LEU A 48 -3.15 18.70 -19.18
CA LEU A 48 -3.88 19.92 -19.49
C LEU A 48 -5.06 19.68 -20.45
N GLY A 49 -6.19 20.35 -20.15
CA GLY A 49 -7.40 20.34 -20.97
C GLY A 49 -8.63 19.77 -20.27
N GLY A 50 -9.79 20.37 -20.49
CA GLY A 50 -11.07 19.84 -20.00
C GLY A 50 -11.40 18.45 -20.57
N PRO A 51 -12.46 17.78 -20.09
CA PRO A 51 -12.80 16.40 -20.45
C PRO A 51 -12.81 16.11 -21.96
N ALA A 52 -13.30 17.06 -22.78
CA ALA A 52 -13.37 16.93 -24.23
C ALA A 52 -11.99 16.92 -24.93
N LEU A 53 -11.02 17.69 -24.42
CA LEU A 53 -9.65 17.69 -24.96
C LEU A 53 -8.96 16.37 -24.61
N ARG A 54 -9.20 15.84 -23.40
CA ARG A 54 -8.66 14.55 -22.94
C ARG A 54 -9.16 13.39 -23.79
N GLU A 55 -10.43 13.38 -24.17
CA GLU A 55 -10.96 12.37 -25.09
C GLU A 55 -10.37 12.47 -26.51
N THR A 56 -10.18 13.70 -27.00
CA THR A 56 -9.53 13.94 -28.30
C THR A 56 -8.07 13.48 -28.29
N LEU A 57 -7.35 13.77 -27.21
CA LEU A 57 -6.00 13.27 -26.94
C LEU A 57 -5.97 11.74 -26.92
N LYS A 58 -6.86 11.10 -26.14
CA LYS A 58 -6.95 9.63 -26.11
C LYS A 58 -7.11 9.04 -27.50
N LYS A 59 -8.02 9.59 -28.31
CA LYS A 59 -8.28 9.11 -29.69
C LYS A 59 -7.07 9.27 -30.63
N ASN A 60 -6.28 10.32 -30.48
CA ASN A 60 -5.11 10.56 -31.33
C ASN A 60 -3.93 9.68 -30.90
N PHE A 61 -3.72 9.55 -29.59
CA PHE A 61 -2.64 8.74 -29.02
C PHE A 61 -2.93 7.24 -29.13
N SER A 62 -4.20 6.81 -29.12
CA SER A 62 -4.59 5.40 -29.26
C SER A 62 -4.17 4.74 -30.57
N LYS A 63 -3.75 5.54 -31.56
CA LYS A 63 -3.16 5.04 -32.82
C LYS A 63 -1.76 4.45 -32.60
N PHE A 64 -1.05 4.94 -31.59
CA PHE A 64 0.35 4.63 -31.33
C PHE A 64 0.58 3.94 -29.97
N ILE A 65 -0.30 4.18 -29.00
CA ILE A 65 -0.19 3.72 -27.61
C ILE A 65 -1.48 2.99 -27.22
N ASP A 66 -1.38 1.83 -26.56
CA ASP A 66 -2.54 1.17 -25.97
C ASP A 66 -2.87 1.85 -24.62
N LEU A 67 -3.82 2.77 -24.68
CA LEU A 67 -4.24 3.55 -23.52
C LEU A 67 -5.17 2.73 -22.62
N THR A 68 -4.85 2.70 -21.33
CA THR A 68 -5.67 2.05 -20.31
C THR A 68 -6.31 3.08 -19.38
N GLU A 69 -7.47 2.75 -18.79
CA GLU A 69 -8.13 3.62 -17.83
C GLU A 69 -7.41 3.60 -16.47
N TYR A 70 -7.42 4.76 -15.81
CA TYR A 70 -6.89 4.94 -14.46
C TYR A 70 -7.62 4.04 -13.47
N SER A 71 -6.86 3.27 -12.71
CA SER A 71 -7.34 2.56 -11.52
C SER A 71 -6.46 2.96 -10.35
N GLU A 72 -7.06 3.35 -9.22
CA GLU A 72 -6.32 3.65 -7.99
C GLU A 72 -5.51 2.44 -7.47
N VAL A 73 -5.90 1.24 -7.91
CA VAL A 73 -5.26 -0.04 -7.60
C VAL A 73 -3.99 -0.26 -8.45
N ASP A 74 -3.86 0.44 -9.58
CA ASP A 74 -2.80 0.25 -10.59
C ASP A 74 -1.81 1.45 -10.67
N LYS A 75 -1.27 1.89 -9.53
CA LYS A 75 -0.28 3.00 -9.47
C LYS A 75 1.05 2.70 -10.18
N ASP A 76 1.31 1.42 -10.49
CA ASP A 76 2.54 0.93 -11.11
C ASP A 76 2.58 1.07 -12.65
N ARG A 77 1.50 1.56 -13.28
CA ARG A 77 1.47 1.78 -14.73
C ARG A 77 2.22 3.05 -15.13
N LEU A 78 2.84 3.01 -16.31
CA LEU A 78 3.48 4.17 -16.91
C LEU A 78 2.44 5.25 -17.22
N ARG A 79 2.57 6.40 -16.57
CA ARG A 79 1.72 7.57 -16.77
C ARG A 79 2.42 8.60 -17.64
N ILE A 80 1.66 9.20 -18.54
CA ILE A 80 2.08 10.29 -19.40
C ILE A 80 1.31 11.53 -18.95
N VAL A 81 2.03 12.55 -18.49
CA VAL A 81 1.47 13.84 -18.07
C VAL A 81 1.87 14.90 -19.08
N ILE A 82 0.89 15.54 -19.70
CA ILE A 82 1.10 16.54 -20.76
C ILE A 82 0.77 17.92 -20.21
N GLN A 83 1.76 18.82 -20.18
CA GLN A 83 1.63 20.19 -19.69
C GLN A 83 1.99 21.19 -20.80
N GLU A 84 1.33 22.34 -20.81
CA GLU A 84 1.69 23.46 -21.69
C GLU A 84 3.00 24.09 -21.19
N TYR A 85 3.88 24.41 -22.13
CA TYR A 85 5.18 24.99 -21.86
C TYR A 85 5.36 26.25 -22.72
N SER A 86 5.19 27.43 -22.11
CA SER A 86 5.58 28.71 -22.70
C SER A 86 6.83 29.22 -22.00
N PRO A 87 7.99 29.34 -22.68
CA PRO A 87 9.11 30.08 -22.14
C PRO A 87 8.69 31.55 -22.02
N ARG A 88 8.77 32.14 -20.83
CA ARG A 88 8.40 33.55 -20.60
C ARG A 88 9.04 34.45 -21.66
N ASP A 89 8.20 35.15 -22.43
CA ASP A 89 8.65 36.26 -23.27
C ASP A 89 8.96 37.46 -22.36
N GLU A 90 10.15 38.03 -22.47
CA GLU A 90 10.50 39.30 -21.83
C GLU A 90 9.59 40.40 -22.39
N GLU A 91 8.64 40.87 -21.57
CA GLU A 91 7.73 41.94 -21.95
C GLU A 91 8.46 43.29 -22.12
N ASN A 92 8.97 43.57 -23.32
CA ASN A 92 9.38 44.92 -23.71
C ASN A 92 8.15 45.78 -24.01
N SER A 93 7.48 46.25 -22.95
CA SER A 93 6.24 47.02 -22.99
C SER A 93 6.39 48.46 -23.53
N TYR A 94 7.61 48.98 -23.67
CA TYR A 94 7.86 50.40 -24.02
C TYR A 94 7.94 50.71 -25.53
N GLY A 95 7.92 49.72 -26.42
CA GLY A 95 8.00 49.92 -27.88
C GLY A 95 6.67 49.90 -28.65
N LYS A 96 5.55 49.55 -27.99
CA LYS A 96 4.30 49.18 -28.65
C LYS A 96 3.70 50.31 -29.51
N ILE A 97 3.74 51.56 -29.06
CA ILE A 97 3.13 52.70 -29.77
C ILE A 97 3.86 53.02 -31.09
N GLY A 98 5.20 52.90 -31.12
CA GLY A 98 5.99 53.06 -32.34
C GLY A 98 5.83 51.90 -33.32
N TYR A 99 5.69 50.68 -32.80
CA TYR A 99 5.42 49.48 -33.59
C TYR A 99 4.07 49.59 -34.32
N PHE A 100 3.00 50.01 -33.63
CA PHE A 100 1.68 50.22 -34.26
C PHE A 100 1.73 51.17 -35.46
N ASN A 101 2.43 52.30 -35.39
CA ASN A 101 2.49 53.22 -36.54
C ASN A 101 3.32 52.68 -37.72
N LEU A 102 4.36 51.88 -37.46
CA LEU A 102 5.18 51.27 -38.50
C LEU A 102 4.44 50.12 -39.21
N CYS A 103 3.67 49.33 -38.44
CA CYS A 103 2.93 48.17 -38.95
C CYS A 103 1.72 48.51 -39.83
N ILE A 104 1.32 49.80 -39.88
CA ILE A 104 0.33 50.34 -40.83
C ILE A 104 0.92 50.41 -42.25
N LEU A 105 2.21 50.73 -42.35
CA LEU A 105 2.89 50.97 -43.62
C LEU A 105 3.67 49.74 -44.12
N ILE A 106 4.21 48.92 -43.22
CA ILE A 106 5.06 47.75 -43.53
C ILE A 106 4.54 46.54 -42.73
N PRO A 107 4.44 45.33 -43.32
CA PRO A 107 4.08 44.13 -42.56
C PRO A 107 5.07 43.89 -41.41
N CYS A 108 4.53 43.69 -40.22
CA CYS A 108 5.30 43.39 -39.03
C CYS A 108 5.25 41.91 -38.72
N TRP A 109 6.28 41.40 -38.06
CA TRP A 109 6.42 40.03 -37.60
C TRP A 109 6.51 40.00 -36.08
N ASN A 110 5.63 39.23 -35.45
CA ASN A 110 5.73 38.89 -34.04
C ASN A 110 6.13 37.42 -33.92
N SER A 111 7.21 37.15 -33.20
CA SER A 111 7.67 35.80 -32.93
C SER A 111 7.40 35.45 -31.47
N TYR A 112 6.73 34.33 -31.22
CA TYR A 112 6.54 33.79 -29.87
C TYR A 112 6.92 32.31 -29.85
N LYS A 113 7.26 31.81 -28.66
CA LYS A 113 7.60 30.40 -28.44
C LYS A 113 6.47 29.70 -27.71
N SER A 114 5.98 28.61 -28.31
CA SER A 114 5.01 27.71 -27.68
C SER A 114 5.61 26.32 -27.55
N GLY A 115 5.09 25.51 -26.64
CA GLY A 115 5.59 24.15 -26.45
C GLY A 115 4.74 23.30 -25.53
N VAL A 116 5.11 22.03 -25.48
CA VAL A 116 4.51 21.00 -24.64
C VAL A 116 5.61 20.32 -23.84
N LYS A 117 5.40 20.18 -22.54
CA LYS A 117 6.21 19.37 -21.63
C LYS A 117 5.49 18.04 -21.41
N VAL A 118 6.21 16.93 -21.60
CA VAL A 118 5.70 15.58 -21.40
C VAL A 118 6.50 14.94 -20.28
N GLU A 119 5.84 14.54 -19.20
CA GLU A 119 6.44 13.81 -18.08
C GLU A 119 5.99 12.36 -18.10
N TYR A 120 6.95 11.45 -17.91
CA TYR A 120 6.71 10.02 -17.82
C TYR A 120 6.91 9.58 -16.38
N GLU A 121 5.87 9.04 -15.76
CA GLU A 121 5.86 8.70 -14.34
C GLU A 121 5.55 7.23 -14.11
N ILE A 122 6.22 6.62 -13.13
CA ILE A 122 5.90 5.29 -12.61
C ILE A 122 5.85 5.41 -11.09
N ASN A 123 4.77 4.98 -10.45
CA ASN A 123 4.59 5.11 -8.98
C ASN A 123 4.74 6.54 -8.46
N GLY A 124 4.31 7.55 -9.24
CA GLY A 124 4.44 8.96 -8.88
C GLY A 124 5.88 9.48 -8.87
N LYS A 125 6.85 8.73 -9.40
CA LYS A 125 8.21 9.19 -9.66
C LYS A 125 8.38 9.48 -11.13
N THR A 126 8.89 10.66 -11.45
CA THR A 126 9.22 11.06 -12.81
C THR A 126 10.46 10.32 -13.30
N GLU A 127 10.28 9.45 -14.28
CA GLU A 127 11.34 8.67 -14.92
C GLU A 127 12.04 9.47 -16.04
N ARG A 128 11.28 10.30 -16.76
CA ARG A 128 11.78 11.10 -17.89
C ARG A 128 10.91 12.34 -18.10
N VAL A 129 11.52 13.44 -18.57
CA VAL A 129 10.83 14.66 -18.97
C VAL A 129 11.30 15.06 -20.36
N GLU A 130 10.36 15.32 -21.25
CA GLU A 130 10.62 15.77 -22.63
C GLU A 130 9.96 17.12 -22.88
N ARG A 131 10.58 17.95 -23.70
CA ARG A 131 10.07 19.28 -24.05
C ARG A 131 10.07 19.43 -25.56
N TYR A 132 8.89 19.66 -26.12
CA TYR A 132 8.66 19.89 -27.54
C TYR A 132 8.31 21.36 -27.72
N THR A 133 9.14 22.12 -28.44
CA THR A 133 8.93 23.56 -28.63
C THR A 133 8.84 23.92 -30.11
N GLU A 134 8.04 24.93 -30.41
CA GLU A 134 7.86 25.50 -31.75
C GLU A 134 8.08 27.01 -31.68
N ASN A 135 8.84 27.54 -32.63
CA ASN A 135 8.93 28.98 -32.85
C ASN A 135 7.84 29.35 -33.85
N LYS A 136 6.90 30.20 -33.44
CA LYS A 136 5.82 30.67 -34.30
C LYS A 136 6.08 32.12 -34.67
N THR A 137 5.97 32.43 -35.96
CA THR A 137 6.07 33.80 -36.47
C THR A 137 4.74 34.17 -37.11
N LEU A 138 4.10 35.18 -36.56
CA LEU A 138 2.85 35.74 -37.07
C LEU A 138 3.14 37.06 -37.78
N TRP A 139 2.70 37.18 -39.02
CA TRP A 139 2.74 38.43 -39.75
C TRP A 139 1.47 39.24 -39.49
N VAL A 140 1.65 40.49 -39.03
CA VAL A 140 0.58 41.44 -38.72
C VAL A 140 0.70 42.63 -39.67
N TRP A 141 -0.38 42.93 -40.40
CA TRP A 141 -0.49 44.12 -41.23
C TRP A 141 -1.77 44.89 -40.89
N LEU A 142 -1.61 46.11 -40.37
CA LEU A 142 -2.67 46.86 -39.70
C LEU A 142 -3.92 47.20 -40.54
N PRO A 143 -3.85 47.40 -41.87
CA PRO A 143 -5.05 47.62 -42.68
C PRO A 143 -6.08 46.46 -42.62
N PHE A 144 -5.64 45.23 -42.31
CA PHE A 144 -6.50 44.06 -42.11
C PHE A 144 -6.90 43.84 -40.64
N VAL A 145 -6.27 44.55 -39.70
CA VAL A 145 -6.47 44.35 -38.26
C VAL A 145 -7.82 44.88 -37.80
N PHE A 146 -8.41 45.91 -38.44
CA PHE A 146 -9.76 46.38 -38.08
C PHE A 146 -10.89 45.40 -38.45
N TYR A 147 -10.72 44.60 -39.51
CA TYR A 147 -11.66 43.52 -39.83
C TYR A 147 -11.55 42.37 -38.81
N ASN A 148 -10.31 42.07 -38.41
CA ASN A 148 -10.00 41.02 -37.44
C ASN A 148 -10.36 41.39 -35.98
N ILE A 149 -10.21 42.65 -35.53
CA ILE A 149 -10.50 43.04 -34.14
C ILE A 149 -11.97 42.75 -33.75
N PHE A 150 -12.92 42.82 -34.67
CA PHE A 150 -14.34 42.51 -34.41
C PHE A 150 -14.68 41.01 -34.52
N THR A 151 -13.80 40.17 -35.07
CA THR A 151 -13.99 38.71 -35.17
C THR A 151 -13.03 37.87 -34.30
N PHE A 152 -11.94 38.46 -33.78
CA PHE A 152 -10.82 37.73 -33.17
C PHE A 152 -11.02 37.18 -31.76
N SER A 153 -12.01 37.65 -30.99
CA SER A 153 -12.10 37.23 -29.58
C SER A 153 -12.52 35.77 -29.42
N SER A 154 -13.26 35.20 -30.38
CA SER A 154 -13.59 33.76 -30.42
C SER A 154 -12.61 32.94 -31.26
N GLU A 155 -12.09 33.51 -32.35
CA GLU A 155 -11.17 32.80 -33.26
C GLU A 155 -9.80 32.54 -32.62
N LYS A 156 -9.34 33.39 -31.70
CA LYS A 156 -8.04 33.19 -31.04
C LYS A 156 -8.01 31.94 -30.16
N GLU A 157 -9.06 31.67 -29.39
CA GLU A 157 -9.15 30.46 -28.56
C GLU A 157 -9.26 29.18 -29.42
N ASP A 158 -10.05 29.23 -30.50
CA ASP A 158 -10.18 28.10 -31.43
C ASP A 158 -8.90 27.86 -32.25
N TYR A 159 -8.19 28.94 -32.61
CA TYR A 159 -6.90 28.87 -33.30
C TYR A 159 -5.82 28.26 -32.40
N ASP A 160 -5.68 28.76 -31.17
CA ASP A 160 -4.70 28.26 -30.19
C ASP A 160 -4.96 26.78 -29.85
N LYS A 161 -6.23 26.39 -29.73
CA LYS A 161 -6.65 24.99 -29.52
C LYS A 161 -6.34 24.08 -30.72
N THR A 162 -6.59 24.56 -31.95
CA THR A 162 -6.32 23.79 -33.18
C THR A 162 -4.82 23.58 -33.36
N ASP A 163 -4.03 24.63 -33.17
CA ASP A 163 -2.58 24.58 -33.24
C ASP A 163 -1.97 23.68 -32.16
N TYR A 164 -2.49 23.73 -30.94
CA TYR A 164 -2.07 22.85 -29.85
C TYR A 164 -2.35 21.37 -30.19
N LEU A 165 -3.52 21.06 -30.71
CA LEU A 165 -3.85 19.70 -31.17
C LEU A 165 -2.97 19.23 -32.33
N ASN A 166 -2.58 20.13 -33.23
CA ASN A 166 -1.64 19.83 -34.31
C ASN A 166 -0.24 19.51 -33.78
N LEU A 167 0.28 20.31 -32.84
CA LEU A 167 1.53 20.03 -32.15
C LEU A 167 1.49 18.65 -31.47
N LEU A 168 0.42 18.36 -30.71
CA LEU A 168 0.24 17.07 -30.04
C LEU A 168 0.21 15.89 -31.02
N ASN A 169 -0.47 16.03 -32.16
CA ASN A 169 -0.51 15.00 -33.19
C ASN A 169 0.87 14.76 -33.81
N ASN A 170 1.67 15.81 -34.00
CA ASN A 170 3.01 15.72 -34.56
C ASN A 170 4.00 15.04 -33.60
N ILE A 171 3.84 15.24 -32.28
CA ILE A 171 4.73 14.64 -31.27
C ILE A 171 4.24 13.27 -30.76
N ALA A 172 3.01 12.87 -31.05
CA ALA A 172 2.46 11.58 -30.60
C ALA A 172 3.32 10.35 -30.96
N PRO A 173 3.93 10.26 -32.17
CA PRO A 173 4.89 9.19 -32.48
C PRO A 173 6.15 9.21 -31.60
N ASN A 174 6.67 10.40 -31.28
CA ASN A 174 7.84 10.55 -30.40
C ASN A 174 7.50 10.09 -28.98
N ILE A 175 6.32 10.50 -28.48
CA ILE A 175 5.83 10.07 -27.16
C ILE A 175 5.71 8.55 -27.12
N ALA A 176 5.08 7.94 -28.12
CA ALA A 176 4.93 6.49 -28.19
C ALA A 176 6.27 5.74 -28.18
N LYS A 177 7.28 6.25 -28.88
CA LYS A 177 8.61 5.64 -28.87
C LYS A 177 9.26 5.72 -27.48
N SER A 178 9.24 6.89 -26.85
CA SER A 178 9.76 7.07 -25.49
C SER A 178 9.00 6.21 -24.47
N THR A 179 7.67 6.09 -24.61
CA THR A 179 6.85 5.17 -23.80
C THR A 179 7.32 3.72 -23.94
N LEU A 180 7.56 3.26 -25.17
CA LEU A 180 8.04 1.90 -25.45
C LEU A 180 9.44 1.64 -24.88
N GLU A 181 10.36 2.62 -24.97
CA GLU A 181 11.68 2.53 -24.35
C GLU A 181 11.60 2.38 -22.82
N ILE A 182 10.73 3.17 -22.17
CA ILE A 182 10.56 3.16 -20.71
C ILE A 182 9.90 1.85 -20.25
N GLU A 183 8.88 1.37 -20.98
CA GLU A 183 8.23 0.08 -20.70
C GLU A 183 9.21 -1.07 -20.81
N ASN A 184 10.01 -1.13 -21.89
CA ASN A 184 11.01 -2.19 -22.07
C ASN A 184 12.10 -2.15 -21.00
N LYS A 185 12.57 -0.96 -20.61
CA LYS A 185 13.58 -0.80 -19.54
C LYS A 185 13.06 -1.26 -18.17
N ASN A 186 11.76 -1.04 -17.90
CA ASN A 186 11.15 -1.34 -16.60
C ASN A 186 10.34 -2.65 -16.58
N LYS A 187 10.34 -3.43 -17.66
CA LYS A 187 9.48 -4.61 -17.83
C LYS A 187 9.61 -5.63 -16.70
N SER A 188 10.84 -5.94 -16.27
CA SER A 188 11.09 -6.87 -15.16
C SER A 188 10.56 -6.31 -13.83
N ARG A 189 10.86 -5.04 -13.55
CA ARG A 189 10.43 -4.36 -12.31
C ARG A 189 8.91 -4.30 -12.19
N ILE A 190 8.20 -3.96 -13.28
CA ILE A 190 6.74 -3.90 -13.31
C ILE A 190 6.14 -5.30 -13.11
N ALA A 191 6.73 -6.34 -13.72
CA ALA A 191 6.27 -7.72 -13.55
C ALA A 191 6.46 -8.24 -12.12
N GLU A 192 7.63 -8.01 -11.51
CA GLU A 192 7.94 -8.40 -10.13
C GLU A 192 7.00 -7.72 -9.13
N GLN A 193 6.71 -6.43 -9.31
CA GLN A 193 5.78 -5.69 -8.45
C GLN A 193 4.34 -6.22 -8.57
N ALA A 194 3.88 -6.51 -9.78
CA ALA A 194 2.56 -7.08 -10.01
C ALA A 194 2.41 -8.46 -9.36
N GLU A 195 3.44 -9.31 -9.46
CA GLU A 195 3.46 -10.63 -8.81
C GLU A 195 3.41 -10.49 -7.28
N HIS A 196 4.19 -9.58 -6.71
CA HIS A 196 4.20 -9.33 -5.27
C HIS A 196 2.84 -8.79 -4.75
N LEU A 197 2.17 -7.92 -5.51
CA LEU A 197 0.81 -7.45 -5.17
C LEU A 197 -0.21 -8.59 -5.21
N LEU A 198 -0.13 -9.43 -6.23
CA LEU A 198 -1.01 -10.59 -6.38
C LEU A 198 -0.79 -11.59 -5.24
N GLN A 199 0.45 -11.79 -4.82
CA GLN A 199 0.80 -12.61 -3.66
C GLN A 199 0.20 -12.03 -2.37
N LYS A 200 0.32 -10.72 -2.13
CA LYS A 200 -0.30 -10.06 -0.96
C LYS A 200 -1.82 -10.20 -0.95
N GLN A 201 -2.48 -10.03 -2.10
CA GLN A 201 -3.94 -10.21 -2.19
C GLN A 201 -4.36 -11.64 -1.88
N LYS A 202 -3.58 -12.64 -2.33
CA LYS A 202 -3.81 -14.04 -1.97
C LYS A 202 -3.68 -14.26 -0.46
N GLU A 203 -2.60 -13.76 0.15
CA GLU A 203 -2.37 -13.90 1.60
C GLU A 203 -3.49 -13.29 2.44
N VAL A 204 -3.99 -12.10 2.05
CA VAL A 204 -5.14 -11.46 2.71
C VAL A 204 -6.40 -12.31 2.54
N SER A 205 -6.70 -12.78 1.33
CA SER A 205 -7.89 -13.60 1.07
C SER A 205 -7.86 -14.94 1.81
N GLU A 206 -6.68 -15.57 1.89
CA GLU A 206 -6.48 -16.79 2.66
C GLU A 206 -6.71 -16.53 4.15
N TRP A 207 -6.13 -15.45 4.69
CA TRP A 207 -6.34 -15.06 6.08
C TRP A 207 -7.81 -14.81 6.40
N GLU A 208 -8.55 -14.11 5.54
CA GLU A 208 -9.97 -13.82 5.74
C GLU A 208 -10.82 -15.09 5.89
N LYS A 209 -10.50 -16.15 5.13
CA LYS A 209 -11.23 -17.43 5.13
C LYS A 209 -10.96 -18.31 6.36
N VAL A 210 -9.86 -18.10 7.08
CA VAL A 210 -9.50 -18.88 8.28
C VAL A 210 -10.61 -18.75 9.34
N ASN A 211 -11.10 -19.85 9.91
CA ASN A 211 -11.95 -19.77 11.09
C ASN A 211 -11.11 -19.49 12.35
N LYS A 212 -11.16 -18.25 12.86
CA LYS A 212 -10.36 -17.83 14.01
C LYS A 212 -10.77 -18.48 15.34
N ASN A 213 -11.85 -19.25 15.38
CA ASN A 213 -12.26 -20.04 16.54
C ASN A 213 -11.79 -21.50 16.49
N SER A 214 -11.26 -21.94 15.34
CA SER A 214 -10.73 -23.29 15.12
C SER A 214 -9.23 -23.29 15.40
N VAL A 215 -8.78 -24.14 16.34
CA VAL A 215 -7.36 -24.36 16.59
C VAL A 215 -6.71 -24.96 15.35
N ARG A 216 -7.38 -25.92 14.70
CA ARG A 216 -6.88 -26.55 13.46
C ARG A 216 -6.60 -25.52 12.37
N ASP A 217 -7.54 -24.63 12.11
CA ASP A 217 -7.44 -23.68 10.99
C ASP A 217 -6.34 -22.66 11.25
N LEU A 218 -6.21 -22.16 12.48
CA LEU A 218 -5.15 -21.21 12.85
C LEU A 218 -3.76 -21.85 12.80
N VAL A 219 -3.61 -23.09 13.29
CA VAL A 219 -2.34 -23.83 13.22
C VAL A 219 -1.96 -24.05 11.75
N HIS A 220 -2.91 -24.51 10.92
CA HIS A 220 -2.67 -24.76 9.50
C HIS A 220 -2.27 -23.48 8.75
N TYR A 221 -2.94 -22.35 9.04
CA TYR A 221 -2.55 -21.06 8.46
C TYR A 221 -1.13 -20.66 8.88
N LEU A 222 -0.82 -20.72 10.18
CA LEU A 222 0.49 -20.30 10.71
C LEU A 222 1.67 -21.15 10.21
N GLN A 223 1.44 -22.42 9.88
CA GLN A 223 2.44 -23.30 9.30
C GLN A 223 2.78 -22.95 7.84
N ASN A 224 1.82 -22.38 7.10
CA ASN A 224 1.96 -22.08 5.68
C ASN A 224 2.15 -20.59 5.38
N ALA A 225 1.84 -19.71 6.33
CA ALA A 225 1.92 -18.26 6.14
C ALA A 225 3.37 -17.76 6.06
N ASN A 226 3.59 -16.85 5.11
CA ASN A 226 4.83 -16.08 4.99
C ASN A 226 5.03 -15.16 6.20
N GLU A 227 6.29 -14.86 6.52
CA GLU A 227 6.60 -13.88 7.57
C GLU A 227 6.05 -12.50 7.21
N GLY A 228 5.46 -11.82 8.18
CA GLY A 228 4.83 -10.52 7.97
C GLY A 228 3.71 -10.23 8.96
N GLU A 229 3.04 -9.10 8.74
CA GLU A 229 2.01 -8.57 9.65
C GLU A 229 0.85 -9.55 9.88
N LEU A 230 0.37 -10.21 8.82
CA LEU A 230 -0.75 -11.17 8.93
C LEU A 230 -0.38 -12.40 9.77
N LYS A 231 0.88 -12.86 9.70
CA LYS A 231 1.34 -13.98 10.52
C LYS A 231 1.46 -13.59 11.99
N GLU A 232 1.89 -12.36 12.29
CA GLU A 232 1.90 -11.83 13.66
C GLU A 232 0.48 -11.69 14.21
N GLN A 233 -0.45 -11.13 13.43
CA GLN A 233 -1.86 -11.08 13.80
C GLN A 233 -2.42 -12.48 14.09
N ALA A 234 -2.12 -13.46 13.23
CA ALA A 234 -2.56 -14.85 13.44
C ALA A 234 -1.97 -15.48 14.73
N LYS A 235 -0.72 -15.15 15.10
CA LYS A 235 -0.12 -15.59 16.38
C LYS A 235 -0.88 -15.02 17.57
N GLU A 236 -1.29 -13.76 17.52
CA GLU A 236 -2.09 -13.12 18.58
C GLU A 236 -3.47 -13.76 18.71
N PHE A 237 -4.19 -13.95 17.59
CA PHE A 237 -5.49 -14.66 17.59
C PHE A 237 -5.37 -16.06 18.18
N ARG A 238 -4.30 -16.80 17.84
CA ARG A 238 -4.02 -18.12 18.41
C ARG A 238 -3.82 -18.06 19.92
N ASN A 239 -2.97 -17.16 20.41
CA ASN A 239 -2.70 -17.06 21.85
C ASN A 239 -3.99 -16.77 22.63
N ASN A 240 -4.78 -15.81 22.15
CA ASN A 240 -6.10 -15.49 22.72
C ASN A 240 -7.06 -16.69 22.70
N LEU A 241 -7.06 -17.47 21.62
CA LEU A 241 -7.87 -18.69 21.52
C LEU A 241 -7.41 -19.74 22.54
N PHE A 242 -6.10 -19.98 22.66
CA PHE A 242 -5.54 -20.93 23.60
C PHE A 242 -5.88 -20.56 25.03
N ASP A 243 -5.69 -19.31 25.42
CA ASP A 243 -6.03 -18.82 26.76
C ASP A 243 -7.51 -19.01 27.07
N LYS A 244 -8.38 -18.73 26.09
CA LYS A 244 -9.82 -18.96 26.22
C LYS A 244 -10.14 -20.46 26.39
N LYS A 245 -9.48 -21.35 25.66
CA LYS A 245 -9.68 -22.81 25.77
C LYS A 245 -9.22 -23.32 27.14
N VAL A 246 -8.06 -22.86 27.64
CA VAL A 246 -7.56 -23.18 28.98
C VAL A 246 -8.54 -22.72 30.06
N GLN A 247 -8.96 -21.46 30.02
CA GLN A 247 -9.95 -20.92 30.97
C GLN A 247 -11.26 -21.70 30.93
N THR A 248 -11.78 -22.01 29.73
CA THR A 248 -13.03 -22.77 29.56
C THR A 248 -12.91 -24.17 30.15
N TYR A 249 -11.81 -24.87 29.88
CA TYR A 249 -11.54 -26.18 30.45
C TYR A 249 -11.53 -26.12 31.99
N LEU A 250 -10.80 -25.18 32.57
CA LEU A 250 -10.68 -25.03 34.02
C LEU A 250 -12.02 -24.70 34.68
N VAL A 251 -12.84 -23.81 34.12
CA VAL A 251 -14.17 -23.49 34.68
C VAL A 251 -15.10 -24.69 34.63
N ASN A 252 -15.07 -25.45 33.52
CA ASN A 252 -15.97 -26.58 33.34
C ASN A 252 -15.65 -27.75 34.29
N HIS A 253 -14.37 -28.02 34.54
CA HIS A 253 -13.93 -29.13 35.41
C HIS A 253 -13.79 -28.72 36.87
N TYR A 254 -13.44 -27.45 37.12
CA TYR A 254 -13.15 -26.90 38.45
C TYR A 254 -13.87 -25.56 38.68
N PRO A 255 -15.21 -25.52 38.78
CA PRO A 255 -15.95 -24.26 38.86
C PRO A 255 -15.50 -23.30 39.97
N PHE A 256 -14.96 -23.85 41.08
CA PHE A 256 -14.44 -23.07 42.20
C PHE A 256 -13.22 -22.21 41.83
N VAL A 257 -12.49 -22.48 40.74
CA VAL A 257 -11.36 -21.65 40.31
C VAL A 257 -11.76 -20.41 39.51
N LYS A 258 -13.01 -20.35 39.03
CA LYS A 258 -13.52 -19.26 38.17
C LYS A 258 -13.21 -17.85 38.69
N PRO A 259 -13.35 -17.53 40.00
CA PRO A 259 -13.05 -16.20 40.52
C PRO A 259 -11.57 -15.82 40.44
N TYR A 260 -10.68 -16.80 40.28
CA TYR A 260 -9.23 -16.62 40.46
C TYR A 260 -8.43 -16.76 39.17
N LEU A 261 -9.05 -17.12 38.03
CA LEU A 261 -8.34 -17.42 36.79
C LEU A 261 -7.36 -16.31 36.36
N LYS A 262 -7.79 -15.05 36.48
CA LYS A 262 -7.00 -13.87 36.08
C LYS A 262 -6.19 -13.26 37.23
N ASN A 263 -6.20 -13.88 38.40
CA ASN A 263 -5.40 -13.41 39.53
C ASN A 263 -3.92 -13.67 39.24
N MET A 264 -3.08 -12.72 39.62
CA MET A 264 -1.63 -12.88 39.51
C MET A 264 -1.15 -13.90 40.52
N VAL A 265 -0.24 -14.79 40.09
CA VAL A 265 0.38 -15.79 40.96
C VAL A 265 1.51 -15.14 41.75
N LEU A 266 1.46 -15.26 43.07
CA LEU A 266 2.47 -14.73 43.99
C LEU A 266 3.21 -15.85 44.71
N TYR A 267 4.48 -15.59 45.02
CA TYR A 267 5.25 -16.36 45.98
C TYR A 267 4.85 -16.00 47.43
N PRO A 268 5.24 -16.83 48.42
CA PRO A 268 4.89 -16.62 49.83
C PRO A 268 5.33 -15.26 50.40
N ASP A 269 6.41 -14.67 49.86
CA ASP A 269 6.92 -13.35 50.24
C ASP A 269 6.14 -12.19 49.60
N GLY A 270 5.11 -12.49 48.81
CA GLY A 270 4.29 -11.52 48.08
C GLY A 270 4.91 -11.05 46.76
N SER A 271 6.10 -11.53 46.40
CA SER A 271 6.70 -11.24 45.09
C SER A 271 5.94 -11.95 43.97
N SER A 272 5.97 -11.37 42.76
CA SER A 272 5.29 -11.95 41.61
C SER A 272 6.03 -13.19 41.10
N ALA A 273 5.30 -14.27 40.83
CA ALA A 273 5.82 -15.43 40.12
C ALA A 273 5.85 -15.14 38.61
N GLY A 274 6.64 -14.16 38.19
CA GLY A 274 6.65 -13.68 36.80
C GLY A 274 5.41 -12.86 36.45
N SER A 275 4.98 -12.90 35.18
CA SER A 275 3.75 -12.24 34.72
C SER A 275 2.55 -13.20 34.69
N TYR A 276 2.63 -14.34 35.39
CA TYR A 276 1.64 -15.41 35.25
C TYR A 276 0.31 -15.07 35.91
N GLN A 277 -0.76 -15.24 35.15
CA GLN A 277 -2.11 -15.37 35.67
C GLN A 277 -2.36 -16.82 36.11
N PHE A 278 -3.28 -17.02 37.05
CA PHE A 278 -3.51 -18.34 37.63
C PHE A 278 -3.91 -19.40 36.60
N PHE A 279 -4.67 -19.06 35.54
CA PHE A 279 -5.00 -20.04 34.50
C PHE A 279 -3.75 -20.45 33.69
N GLU A 280 -2.77 -19.55 33.54
CA GLU A 280 -1.64 -19.75 32.64
C GLU A 280 -0.72 -20.84 33.13
N ILE A 281 -0.56 -21.06 34.45
CA ILE A 281 0.30 -22.14 34.97
C ILE A 281 -0.22 -23.55 34.63
N PHE A 282 -1.41 -23.66 34.04
CA PHE A 282 -2.02 -24.91 33.57
C PHE A 282 -2.04 -25.04 32.04
N THR A 283 -1.57 -24.03 31.30
CA THR A 283 -1.67 -23.93 29.84
C THR A 283 -1.24 -25.21 29.14
N ARG A 284 -0.03 -25.70 29.43
CA ARG A 284 0.51 -26.89 28.78
C ARG A 284 -0.27 -28.15 29.15
N LEU A 285 -0.70 -28.29 30.40
CA LEU A 285 -1.48 -29.46 30.83
C LEU A 285 -2.81 -29.59 30.07
N VAL A 286 -3.46 -28.46 29.80
CA VAL A 286 -4.73 -28.47 29.06
C VAL A 286 -4.53 -28.67 27.56
N LEU A 287 -3.51 -28.02 27.00
CA LEU A 287 -3.31 -27.99 25.55
C LEU A 287 -2.51 -29.18 25.00
N GLU A 288 -1.61 -29.76 25.80
CA GLU A 288 -0.65 -30.76 25.35
C GLU A 288 -1.24 -32.17 25.36
N LYS A 289 -0.92 -32.93 24.32
CA LYS A 289 -1.04 -34.38 24.22
C LYS A 289 0.21 -34.88 23.52
N ASP A 290 0.87 -35.86 24.12
CA ASP A 290 2.08 -36.43 23.57
C ASP A 290 1.79 -37.04 22.19
N SER A 291 2.55 -36.62 21.17
CA SER A 291 2.27 -37.00 19.78
C SER A 291 2.56 -38.47 19.48
N GLU A 292 3.43 -39.11 20.27
CA GLU A 292 3.92 -40.47 20.02
C GLU A 292 3.11 -41.50 20.81
N THR A 293 2.83 -41.19 22.07
CA THR A 293 2.15 -42.08 23.02
C THR A 293 0.66 -41.80 23.14
N GLY A 294 0.21 -40.61 22.73
CA GLY A 294 -1.14 -40.12 22.95
C GLY A 294 -1.44 -39.76 24.42
N PHE A 295 -0.44 -39.85 25.31
CA PHE A 295 -0.59 -39.54 26.73
C PHE A 295 -0.89 -38.06 26.94
N LYS A 296 -1.83 -37.80 27.85
CA LYS A 296 -2.18 -36.45 28.28
C LYS A 296 -2.14 -36.41 29.80
N GLN A 297 -1.37 -35.46 30.34
CA GLN A 297 -1.29 -35.28 31.77
C GLN A 297 -2.51 -34.51 32.27
N ASP A 298 -3.24 -35.08 33.21
CA ASP A 298 -4.44 -34.47 33.76
C ASP A 298 -4.13 -33.26 34.67
N VAL A 299 -4.97 -32.24 34.58
CA VAL A 299 -5.03 -31.18 35.60
C VAL A 299 -5.78 -31.74 36.79
N LYS A 300 -5.19 -31.74 37.99
CA LYS A 300 -5.84 -32.15 39.25
C LYS A 300 -5.90 -30.98 40.23
N LEU A 301 -7.10 -30.46 40.46
CA LEU A 301 -7.33 -29.34 41.37
C LEU A 301 -8.37 -29.69 42.43
N PHE A 302 -8.10 -29.30 43.67
CA PHE A 302 -8.98 -29.52 44.81
C PHE A 302 -9.21 -28.21 45.57
N GLN A 303 -10.34 -28.11 46.26
CA GLN A 303 -10.60 -27.04 47.22
C GLN A 303 -10.73 -27.63 48.62
N LYS A 304 -9.92 -27.15 49.56
CA LYS A 304 -9.99 -27.57 50.97
C LYS A 304 -9.68 -26.37 51.87
N GLU A 305 -10.54 -26.13 52.86
CA GLU A 305 -10.34 -25.07 53.87
C GLU A 305 -10.08 -23.68 53.26
N GLY A 306 -10.78 -23.35 52.16
CA GLY A 306 -10.61 -22.09 51.44
C GLY A 306 -9.35 -21.99 50.57
N LYS A 307 -8.55 -23.06 50.51
CA LYS A 307 -7.33 -23.16 49.69
C LYS A 307 -7.59 -23.92 48.41
N ILE A 308 -6.88 -23.55 47.34
CA ILE A 308 -6.84 -24.31 46.09
C ILE A 308 -5.57 -25.15 46.11
N ILE A 309 -5.70 -26.46 45.88
CA ILE A 309 -4.58 -27.39 45.88
C ILE A 309 -4.40 -27.90 44.46
N TRP A 310 -3.22 -27.70 43.89
CA TRP A 310 -2.81 -28.31 42.63
C TRP A 310 -1.93 -29.53 42.91
N GLU A 311 -2.37 -30.70 42.45
CA GLU A 311 -1.58 -31.92 42.44
C GLU A 311 -0.96 -32.15 41.07
N ILE A 312 0.34 -32.44 41.05
CA ILE A 312 1.04 -32.75 39.81
C ILE A 312 2.17 -33.75 40.01
N GLU A 313 2.22 -34.75 39.15
CA GLU A 313 3.36 -35.63 39.02
C GLU A 313 4.39 -35.03 38.04
N TYR A 314 5.63 -34.88 38.49
CA TYR A 314 6.70 -34.35 37.64
C TYR A 314 8.01 -35.04 38.00
N GLN A 315 8.68 -35.60 36.98
CA GLN A 315 9.93 -36.34 37.15
C GLN A 315 9.85 -37.52 38.14
N GLY A 316 8.68 -38.18 38.22
CA GLY A 316 8.43 -39.31 39.12
C GLY A 316 8.14 -38.91 40.57
N GLU A 317 8.02 -37.61 40.87
CA GLU A 317 7.71 -37.08 42.20
C GLU A 317 6.31 -36.42 42.18
N THR A 318 5.51 -36.65 43.22
CA THR A 318 4.20 -36.00 43.38
C THR A 318 4.33 -34.69 44.14
N HIS A 319 3.92 -33.60 43.50
CA HIS A 319 3.93 -32.26 44.06
C HIS A 319 2.52 -31.81 44.41
N LEU A 320 2.35 -31.19 45.59
CA LEU A 320 1.13 -30.50 45.98
C LEU A 320 1.44 -29.03 46.24
N LEU A 321 0.79 -28.13 45.49
CA LEU A 321 0.93 -26.70 45.64
C LEU A 321 -0.37 -26.14 46.23
N TYR A 322 -0.26 -25.43 47.34
CA TYR A 322 -1.38 -24.87 48.10
C TYR A 322 -1.42 -23.38 47.86
N PHE A 323 -2.55 -22.93 47.35
CA PHE A 323 -2.80 -21.55 46.96
C PHE A 323 -3.88 -20.93 47.83
N VAL A 324 -3.63 -19.72 48.30
CA VAL A 324 -4.56 -18.94 49.11
C VAL A 324 -4.93 -17.67 48.33
N PRO A 325 -6.23 -17.39 48.11
CA PRO A 325 -6.66 -16.12 47.55
C PRO A 325 -6.31 -14.96 48.48
N TYR A 326 -5.67 -13.91 47.95
CA TYR A 326 -5.37 -12.70 48.71
C TYR A 326 -5.62 -11.46 47.84
N LYS A 327 -6.65 -10.68 48.20
CA LYS A 327 -7.13 -9.55 47.40
C LYS A 327 -7.43 -10.00 45.95
N ASN A 328 -6.80 -9.38 44.96
CA ASN A 328 -6.93 -9.72 43.53
C ASN A 328 -5.83 -10.68 43.04
N ASN A 329 -5.11 -11.33 43.96
CA ASN A 329 -4.00 -12.23 43.67
C ASN A 329 -4.26 -13.63 44.22
N ILE A 330 -3.40 -14.57 43.84
CA ILE A 330 -3.37 -15.91 44.41
C ILE A 330 -1.95 -16.24 44.85
N THR A 331 -1.78 -16.53 46.14
CA THR A 331 -0.46 -16.71 46.75
C THR A 331 -0.19 -18.18 46.99
N LEU A 332 0.98 -18.65 46.54
CA LEU A 332 1.52 -19.93 46.96
C LEU A 332 1.84 -19.84 48.46
N GLU A 333 1.14 -20.61 49.28
CA GLU A 333 1.34 -20.67 50.72
C GLU A 333 2.28 -21.82 51.10
N LYS A 334 2.13 -22.97 50.40
CA LYS A 334 2.85 -24.20 50.72
C LYS A 334 3.10 -25.01 49.46
N ILE A 335 4.23 -25.69 49.40
CA ILE A 335 4.50 -26.76 48.44
C ILE A 335 5.03 -27.99 49.18
N SER A 336 4.57 -29.17 48.79
CA SER A 336 5.10 -30.44 49.28
C SER A 336 5.44 -31.37 48.12
N ARG A 337 6.45 -32.21 48.33
CA ARG A 337 6.92 -33.25 47.42
C ARG A 337 6.88 -34.59 48.15
N ASP A 338 6.14 -35.56 47.63
CA ASP A 338 5.98 -36.91 48.20
C ASP A 338 5.66 -36.90 49.72
N GLY A 339 4.80 -35.95 50.12
CA GLY A 339 4.40 -35.74 51.52
C GLY A 339 5.36 -34.88 52.35
N ILE A 340 6.55 -34.56 51.85
CA ILE A 340 7.54 -33.72 52.53
C ILE A 340 7.29 -32.25 52.16
N THR A 341 7.09 -31.39 53.16
CA THR A 341 6.89 -29.95 52.94
C THR A 341 8.24 -29.28 52.64
N LEU A 342 8.33 -28.52 51.55
CA LEU A 342 9.57 -27.86 51.13
C LEU A 342 9.72 -26.50 51.80
N VAL A 343 10.97 -26.02 51.87
CA VAL A 343 11.31 -24.75 52.52
C VAL A 343 10.98 -23.59 51.58
N LEU A 344 10.28 -22.58 52.12
CA LEU A 344 9.82 -21.41 51.37
C LEU A 344 10.44 -20.08 51.83
N HIS A 345 11.21 -20.06 52.93
CA HIS A 345 11.57 -18.82 53.63
C HIS A 345 13.02 -18.38 53.39
N TYR A 346 13.86 -19.22 52.79
CA TYR A 346 15.23 -18.87 52.38
C TYR A 346 15.63 -19.75 51.20
N ARG A 347 16.31 -19.17 50.19
CA ARG A 347 16.81 -19.92 49.03
C ARG A 347 17.92 -20.85 49.50
N VAL A 348 17.61 -22.13 49.61
CA VAL A 348 18.59 -23.15 50.06
C VAL A 348 19.52 -23.55 48.91
N ASN A 349 19.22 -23.14 47.66
CA ASN A 349 19.90 -23.61 46.45
C ASN A 349 20.03 -25.13 46.45
N GLY A 350 18.93 -25.83 46.18
CA GLY A 350 18.91 -27.28 46.22
C GLY A 350 17.52 -27.88 45.98
N PRO A 351 17.39 -29.22 46.03
CA PRO A 351 16.15 -29.94 45.74
C PRO A 351 15.01 -29.64 46.73
N ASP A 352 15.32 -29.07 47.90
CA ASP A 352 14.35 -28.74 48.96
C ASP A 352 13.90 -27.26 48.93
N ASP A 353 14.36 -26.49 47.95
CA ASP A 353 13.94 -25.11 47.72
C ASP A 353 12.55 -25.11 47.05
N GLY A 354 11.52 -24.82 47.85
CA GLY A 354 10.14 -24.81 47.39
C GLY A 354 9.82 -23.69 46.41
N ILE A 355 10.51 -22.54 46.51
CA ILE A 355 10.31 -21.42 45.57
C ILE A 355 10.89 -21.79 44.21
N PHE A 356 12.12 -22.32 44.20
CA PHE A 356 12.74 -22.80 42.97
C PHE A 356 11.92 -23.91 42.32
N ARG A 357 11.41 -24.86 43.13
CA ARG A 357 10.57 -25.94 42.62
C ARG A 357 9.25 -25.43 42.03
N ALA A 358 8.59 -24.48 42.68
CA ALA A 358 7.37 -23.86 42.16
C ALA A 358 7.64 -23.13 40.84
N ALA A 359 8.74 -22.36 40.76
CA ALA A 359 9.15 -21.67 39.54
C ALA A 359 9.34 -22.65 38.37
N LEU A 360 10.05 -23.77 38.59
CA LEU A 360 10.23 -24.81 37.57
C LEU A 360 8.91 -25.38 37.05
N LEU A 361 7.94 -25.61 37.94
CA LEU A 361 6.62 -26.11 37.57
C LEU A 361 5.84 -25.04 36.77
N TYR A 362 5.83 -23.79 37.23
CA TYR A 362 5.16 -22.71 36.53
C TYR A 362 5.73 -22.51 35.13
N ASP A 363 7.05 -22.41 34.99
CA ASP A 363 7.71 -22.25 33.69
C ASP A 363 7.44 -23.43 32.75
N ARG A 364 7.46 -24.66 33.29
CA ARG A 364 7.20 -25.87 32.49
C ARG A 364 5.79 -25.87 31.94
N PHE A 365 4.80 -25.56 32.77
CA PHE A 365 3.39 -25.74 32.46
C PHE A 365 2.69 -24.48 31.96
N SER A 366 3.35 -23.31 31.98
CA SER A 366 2.82 -22.07 31.40
C SER A 366 3.09 -21.89 29.91
N SER A 367 4.09 -22.57 29.37
CA SER A 367 4.45 -22.50 27.95
C SER A 367 3.42 -23.19 27.03
N TYR A 368 3.17 -22.60 25.86
CA TYR A 368 2.41 -23.28 24.80
C TYR A 368 3.21 -24.49 24.28
N PRO A 369 2.55 -25.65 24.06
CA PRO A 369 3.22 -26.84 23.54
C PRO A 369 3.63 -26.65 22.06
N LEU A 370 4.49 -27.54 21.60
CA LEU A 370 4.83 -27.63 20.17
C LEU A 370 3.60 -28.02 19.35
N TRP A 371 3.56 -27.60 18.08
CA TRP A 371 2.44 -27.89 17.18
C TRP A 371 2.07 -29.38 17.11
N LYS A 372 3.08 -30.25 17.04
CA LYS A 372 2.88 -31.71 16.98
C LYS A 372 2.24 -32.29 18.24
N ASN A 373 2.37 -31.61 19.38
CA ASN A 373 1.86 -32.05 20.67
C ASN A 373 0.56 -31.33 21.06
N LEU A 374 -0.09 -30.57 20.16
CA LEU A 374 -1.39 -29.97 20.46
C LEU A 374 -2.49 -31.01 20.33
N ASP A 375 -3.36 -31.09 21.34
CA ASP A 375 -4.54 -31.94 21.31
C ASP A 375 -5.69 -31.29 20.52
N ILE A 376 -5.48 -31.07 19.22
CA ILE A 376 -6.38 -30.26 18.37
C ILE A 376 -7.82 -30.77 18.41
N ASP A 377 -8.03 -32.09 18.31
CA ASP A 377 -9.38 -32.68 18.30
C ASP A 377 -10.14 -32.38 19.60
N PHE A 378 -9.47 -32.49 20.75
CA PHE A 378 -10.02 -32.13 22.03
C PHE A 378 -10.31 -30.64 22.13
N LEU A 379 -9.36 -29.80 21.70
CA LEU A 379 -9.50 -28.34 21.81
C LEU A 379 -10.61 -27.79 20.91
N ASP A 380 -10.81 -28.34 19.73
CA ASP A 380 -11.90 -27.94 18.84
C ASP A 380 -13.27 -28.48 19.29
N SER A 381 -13.31 -29.46 20.21
CA SER A 381 -14.56 -29.95 20.80
C SER A 381 -15.24 -28.93 21.74
N PHE A 382 -14.46 -28.00 22.32
CA PHE A 382 -15.00 -26.90 23.11
C PHE A 382 -15.65 -25.86 22.19
N LYS A 383 -16.98 -25.76 22.23
CA LYS A 383 -17.74 -24.77 21.46
C LYS A 383 -17.55 -23.35 21.98
#